data_AF-A0A0D4CJG2-F1
#
_entry.id   AF-A0A0D4CJG2-F1
#
_cell.length_a   1.000
_cell.length_b   1.000
_cell.length_c   1.000
_cell.angle_alpha   90.00
_cell.angle_beta   90.00
_cell.angle_gamma   90.00
#
_symmetry.space_group_name_H-M   'P 1'
#
loop_
_entity.id
_entity.type
_entity.pdbx_description
1 polymer ?
#
loop_
_entity_poly.entity_id
_entity_poly.type
_entity_poly.pdbx_seq_one_letter_code
_entity_poly.pdbx_strand_id
1 'polypeptide(L)'
;MKRQIRTQLIISFIFLMLLIVGLISLMTMSLVSDHFDKYVQKKHDTTLTAYKNELKVSYLINNGTWKPAKVKKIGIRALQDGLILVLKNTDNKIIWEPSQTLLHRATNTKNIDSMNKKNVAIKIGYNAL
;
A
#
# COMPACT_ATOMS: atom_id res chain seq x y z
N MET A 1 -20.97 -50.08 -27.00
CA MET A 1 -21.85 -48.93 -26.64
C MET A 1 -21.88 -47.93 -27.80
N LYS A 2 -22.99 -47.83 -28.55
CA LYS A 2 -23.14 -46.83 -29.63
C LYS A 2 -23.37 -45.45 -29.00
N ARG A 3 -22.35 -44.57 -29.00
CA ARG A 3 -22.55 -43.16 -28.60
C ARG A 3 -23.49 -42.52 -29.62
N GLN A 4 -24.72 -42.21 -29.22
CA GLN A 4 -25.61 -41.43 -30.06
C GLN A 4 -24.99 -40.05 -30.27
N ILE A 5 -25.01 -39.56 -31.52
CA ILE A 5 -24.43 -38.27 -31.96
C ILE A 5 -24.81 -37.11 -31.01
N ARG A 6 -26.02 -37.16 -30.43
CA ARG A 6 -26.51 -36.22 -29.40
C ARG A 6 -25.57 -36.10 -28.19
N THR A 7 -25.07 -37.21 -27.67
CA THR A 7 -24.20 -37.24 -26.50
C THR A 7 -22.83 -36.62 -26.78
N GLN A 8 -22.30 -36.84 -27.99
CA GLN A 8 -21.02 -36.26 -28.42
C GLN A 8 -21.14 -34.74 -28.60
N LEU A 9 -22.27 -34.26 -29.14
CA LEU A 9 -22.54 -32.83 -29.27
C LEU A 9 -22.61 -32.12 -27.90
N ILE A 10 -23.33 -32.71 -26.94
CA ILE A 10 -23.48 -32.15 -25.59
C ILE A 10 -22.12 -32.07 -24.87
N ILE A 11 -21.30 -33.12 -24.98
CA ILE A 11 -19.97 -33.16 -24.36
C ILE A 11 -19.05 -32.09 -24.95
N SER A 12 -19.05 -31.90 -26.26
CA SER A 12 -18.27 -30.83 -26.90
C SER A 12 -18.72 -29.44 -26.46
N PHE A 13 -20.02 -29.24 -26.25
CA PHE A 13 -20.57 -27.96 -25.80
C PHE A 13 -20.18 -27.65 -24.34
N ILE A 14 -20.26 -28.65 -23.45
CA ILE A 14 -19.81 -28.53 -22.06
C ILE A 14 -18.31 -28.23 -22.00
N PHE A 15 -17.51 -28.93 -22.81
CA PHE A 15 -16.08 -28.71 -22.89
C PHE A 15 -15.75 -27.29 -23.37
N LEU A 16 -16.45 -26.81 -24.40
CA LEU A 16 -16.29 -25.44 -24.90
C LEU A 16 -16.64 -24.39 -23.84
N MET A 17 -17.72 -24.61 -23.08
CA MET A 17 -18.10 -23.74 -21.97
C MET A 17 -17.03 -23.66 -20.89
N LEU A 18 -16.51 -24.82 -20.46
CA LEU A 18 -15.42 -24.88 -19.49
C LEU A 18 -14.16 -24.18 -19.99
N LEU A 19 -13.85 -24.33 -21.27
CA LEU A 19 -12.70 -23.71 -21.91
C LEU A 19 -12.84 -22.17 -21.92
N ILE A 20 -14.03 -21.66 -22.26
CA ILE A 20 -14.31 -20.22 -22.25
C ILE A 20 -14.21 -19.66 -20.83
N VAL A 21 -14.89 -20.28 -19.85
CA VAL A 21 -14.86 -19.82 -18.45
C VAL A 21 -13.43 -19.90 -17.89
N GLY A 22 -12.70 -20.95 -18.21
CA GLY A 22 -11.30 -21.11 -17.81
C GLY A 22 -10.39 -20.01 -18.36
N LEU A 23 -10.51 -19.70 -19.66
CA LEU A 23 -9.73 -18.62 -20.28
C LEU A 23 -10.07 -17.25 -19.69
N ILE A 24 -11.35 -16.95 -19.45
CA ILE A 24 -11.78 -15.69 -18.82
C ILE A 24 -11.21 -15.58 -17.40
N SER A 25 -11.22 -16.67 -16.63
CA SER A 25 -10.68 -16.69 -15.28
C SER A 25 -9.16 -16.47 -15.26
N LEU A 26 -8.42 -17.13 -16.15
CA LEU A 26 -6.97 -16.94 -16.30
C LEU A 26 -6.63 -15.50 -16.71
N MET A 27 -7.35 -14.94 -17.68
CA MET A 27 -7.18 -13.54 -18.07
C MET A 27 -7.47 -12.59 -16.91
N THR A 28 -8.56 -12.81 -16.19
CA THR A 28 -8.93 -11.98 -15.03
C THR A 28 -7.86 -12.03 -13.95
N MET A 29 -7.37 -13.22 -13.60
CA MET A 29 -6.31 -13.40 -12.59
C MET A 29 -5.00 -12.70 -12.99
N SER A 30 -4.63 -12.80 -14.27
CA SER A 30 -3.43 -12.16 -14.82
C SER A 30 -3.54 -10.63 -14.82
N LEU A 31 -4.64 -10.07 -15.34
CA LEU A 31 -4.84 -8.61 -15.39
C LEU A 31 -4.99 -7.97 -14.01
N VAL A 32 -5.70 -8.65 -13.09
CA VAL A 32 -5.97 -8.10 -11.75
C VAL A 32 -4.69 -8.01 -10.94
N SER A 33 -3.84 -9.05 -10.91
CA SER A 33 -2.61 -9.02 -10.11
C SER A 33 -1.65 -7.91 -10.57
N ASP A 34 -1.45 -7.79 -11.88
CA ASP A 34 -0.42 -6.94 -12.45
C ASP A 34 -0.77 -5.43 -12.34
N HIS A 35 -2.06 -5.09 -12.46
CA HIS A 35 -2.53 -3.72 -12.26
C HIS A 35 -2.76 -3.37 -10.79
N PHE A 36 -3.21 -4.32 -9.97
CA PHE A 36 -3.48 -4.06 -8.56
C PHE A 36 -2.19 -3.81 -7.78
N ASP A 37 -1.16 -4.64 -7.97
CA ASP A 37 0.11 -4.47 -7.26
C ASP A 37 0.81 -3.16 -7.67
N LYS A 38 0.83 -2.84 -8.96
CA LYS A 38 1.37 -1.58 -9.47
C LYS A 38 0.56 -0.37 -8.99
N TYR A 39 -0.78 -0.47 -8.95
CA TYR A 39 -1.65 0.58 -8.43
C TYR A 39 -1.41 0.83 -6.93
N VAL A 40 -1.35 -0.23 -6.13
CA VAL A 40 -1.10 -0.17 -4.69
C VAL A 40 0.27 0.47 -4.43
N GLN A 41 1.32 0.03 -5.13
CA GLN A 41 2.66 0.61 -5.01
C GLN A 41 2.69 2.10 -5.39
N LYS A 42 2.14 2.46 -6.56
CA LYS A 42 2.11 3.85 -7.03
C LYS A 42 1.33 4.76 -6.08
N LYS A 43 0.24 4.26 -5.50
CA LYS A 43 -0.54 4.98 -4.50
C LYS A 43 0.28 5.21 -3.22
N HIS A 44 0.96 4.18 -2.72
CA HIS A 44 1.83 4.31 -1.56
C HIS A 44 2.98 5.30 -1.79
N ASP A 45 3.61 5.28 -2.97
CA ASP A 45 4.71 6.21 -3.29
C ASP A 45 4.24 7.65 -3.41
N THR A 46 3.07 7.88 -4.00
CA THR A 46 2.46 9.22 -4.12
C THR A 46 2.10 9.75 -2.74
N THR A 47 1.44 8.95 -1.91
CA THR A 47 1.06 9.33 -0.55
C THR A 47 2.28 9.56 0.33
N LEU A 48 3.32 8.72 0.23
CA LEU A 48 4.58 8.93 0.93
C LEU A 48 5.25 10.25 0.52
N THR A 49 5.25 10.56 -0.77
CA THR A 49 5.84 11.82 -1.29
C THR A 49 5.08 13.04 -0.76
N ALA A 50 3.74 12.97 -0.68
CA ALA A 50 2.93 14.01 -0.08
C ALA A 50 3.30 14.24 1.41
N TYR A 51 3.45 13.17 2.20
CA TYR A 51 3.85 13.27 3.61
C TYR A 51 5.27 13.78 3.80
N LYS A 52 6.21 13.38 2.93
CA LYS A 52 7.58 13.94 2.91
C LYS A 52 7.56 15.45 2.67
N ASN A 53 6.78 15.91 1.68
CA ASN A 53 6.64 17.32 1.36
C ASN A 53 5.97 18.09 2.50
N GLU A 54 4.93 17.53 3.12
CA GLU A 54 4.27 18.15 4.27
C GLU A 54 5.22 18.29 5.47
N LEU A 55 6.04 17.27 5.75
CA LEU A 55 7.07 17.32 6.79
C LEU A 55 8.15 18.38 6.46
N LYS A 56 8.59 18.47 5.21
CA LYS A 56 9.54 19.49 4.74
C LYS A 56 8.98 20.90 4.94
N VAL A 57 7.75 21.15 4.48
CA VAL A 57 7.07 22.45 4.65
C VAL A 57 6.91 22.79 6.14
N SER A 58 6.48 21.83 6.96
CA SER A 58 6.37 22.01 8.41
C SER A 58 7.71 22.39 9.05
N TYR A 59 8.81 21.75 8.63
CA TYR A 59 10.15 22.08 9.13
C TYR A 59 10.58 23.50 8.75
N LEU A 60 10.38 23.90 7.49
CA LEU A 60 10.74 25.23 6.98
C LEU A 60 9.96 26.35 7.67
N ILE A 61 8.63 26.19 7.82
CA ILE A 61 7.76 27.19 8.46
C ILE A 61 8.12 27.38 9.95
N ASN A 62 8.68 26.36 10.60
CA ASN A 62 9.07 26.44 12.00
C ASN A 62 10.56 26.78 12.18
N ASN A 63 11.15 27.58 11.28
CA ASN A 63 12.54 28.04 11.33
C ASN A 63 13.57 26.90 11.40
N GLY A 64 13.32 25.79 10.71
CA GLY A 64 14.19 24.62 10.76
C GLY A 64 14.15 23.89 12.10
N THR A 65 13.03 23.96 12.82
CA THR A 65 12.82 23.20 14.06
C THR A 65 11.65 22.24 13.95
N TRP A 66 11.84 21.03 14.46
CA TRP A 66 10.78 20.05 14.56
C TRP A 66 9.83 20.41 15.71
N LYS A 67 8.56 20.67 15.40
CA LYS A 67 7.50 20.83 16.40
C LYS A 67 6.85 19.47 16.68
N PRO A 68 7.07 18.84 17.86
CA PRO A 68 6.63 17.46 18.11
C PRO A 68 5.12 17.24 17.93
N ALA A 69 4.31 18.23 18.31
CA ALA A 69 2.85 18.18 18.14
C ALA A 69 2.42 18.15 16.65
N LYS A 70 3.07 18.92 15.78
CA LYS A 70 2.79 18.91 14.33
C LYS A 70 3.24 17.60 13.70
N VAL A 71 4.45 17.14 14.02
CA VAL A 71 4.99 15.87 13.51
C VAL A 71 4.11 14.69 13.93
N LYS A 72 3.65 14.66 15.19
CA LYS A 72 2.72 13.64 15.69
C LYS A 72 1.39 13.63 14.92
N LYS A 73 0.82 14.79 14.62
CA LYS A 73 -0.43 14.88 13.82
C LYS A 73 -0.25 14.37 12.40
N ILE A 74 0.88 14.67 11.75
CA ILE A 74 1.21 14.16 10.42
C ILE A 74 1.40 12.65 10.46
N GLY A 75 2.18 12.15 11.43
CA GLY A 75 2.45 10.73 11.60
C GLY A 75 1.21 9.88 11.91
N ILE A 76 0.25 10.40 12.69
CA ILE A 76 -1.03 9.72 12.95
C ILE A 76 -1.87 9.62 11.67
N ARG A 77 -1.93 10.67 10.84
CA ARG A 77 -2.65 10.63 9.55
C ARG A 77 -2.00 9.65 8.57
N ALA A 78 -0.67 9.66 8.48
CA ALA A 78 0.04 8.68 7.66
C ALA A 78 -0.26 7.23 8.11
N LEU A 79 -0.33 7.00 9.42
CA LEU A 79 -0.68 5.70 9.98
C LEU A 79 -2.12 5.29 9.64
N GLN A 80 -3.07 6.23 9.64
CA GLN A 80 -4.45 6.01 9.18
C GLN A 80 -4.51 5.67 7.69
N ASP A 81 -3.63 6.25 6.88
CA ASP A 81 -3.49 5.97 5.44
C ASP A 81 -2.71 4.67 5.14
N GLY A 82 -2.26 3.94 6.16
CA GLY A 82 -1.57 2.66 5.99
C GLY A 82 -0.05 2.79 5.88
N LEU A 83 0.54 3.93 6.24
CA LEU A 83 1.98 4.18 6.20
C LEU A 83 2.56 4.33 7.61
N ILE A 84 3.58 3.54 7.93
CA ILE A 84 4.36 3.69 9.16
C ILE A 84 5.54 4.61 8.86
N LEU A 85 5.47 5.84 9.38
CA LEU A 85 6.55 6.81 9.26
C LEU A 85 7.45 6.79 10.50
N VAL A 86 8.76 6.88 10.28
CA VAL A 86 9.74 7.14 11.35
C VAL A 86 10.56 8.34 10.93
N LEU A 87 10.52 9.40 11.72
CA LEU A 87 11.27 10.63 11.46
C LEU A 87 12.58 10.59 12.24
N LYS A 88 13.70 10.68 11.52
CA LYS A 88 15.04 10.73 12.09
C LYS A 88 15.74 12.02 11.71
N ASN A 89 16.53 12.55 12.63
CA ASN A 89 17.43 13.67 12.36
C ASN A 89 18.63 13.21 11.51
N THR A 90 19.44 14.17 11.04
CA THR A 90 20.72 13.92 10.35
C THR A 90 21.62 12.96 11.12
N ASP A 91 21.63 13.08 12.44
CA ASP A 91 22.45 12.27 13.37
C ASP A 91 21.82 10.91 13.70
N ASN A 92 20.82 10.49 12.92
CA ASN A 92 20.05 9.26 13.08
C ASN A 92 19.23 9.18 14.39
N LYS A 93 19.18 10.26 15.17
CA LYS A 93 18.33 10.40 16.36
C LYS A 93 16.86 10.40 15.96
N ILE A 94 16.04 9.58 16.63
CA ILE A 94 14.60 9.51 16.39
C ILE A 94 13.95 10.78 16.93
N ILE A 95 13.30 11.53 16.06
CA ILE A 95 12.51 12.72 16.40
C ILE A 95 11.06 12.30 16.68
N TRP A 96 10.57 11.33 15.92
CA TRP A 96 9.23 10.79 16.10
C TRP A 96 9.13 9.36 15.54
N GLU A 97 8.44 8.52 16.30
CA GLU A 97 7.99 7.19 15.91
C GLU A 97 6.61 6.92 16.52
N PRO A 98 5.79 6.07 15.88
CA PRO A 98 4.49 5.68 16.45
C PRO A 98 4.68 4.79 17.68
N SER A 99 3.93 5.05 18.74
CA SER A 99 3.91 4.19 19.92
C SER A 99 3.24 2.84 19.62
N GLN A 100 3.58 1.81 20.40
CA GLN A 100 2.95 0.49 20.28
C GLN A 100 1.42 0.55 20.39
N THR A 101 0.88 1.43 21.23
CA THR A 101 -0.56 1.66 21.36
C THR A 101 -1.20 2.23 20.09
N LEU A 102 -0.51 3.13 19.39
CA LEU A 102 -0.98 3.70 18.12
C LEU A 102 -0.91 2.65 17.01
N LEU A 103 0.17 1.87 16.97
CA LEU A 103 0.29 0.74 16.04
C LEU A 103 -0.83 -0.27 16.27
N HIS A 104 -1.09 -0.66 17.51
CA HIS A 104 -2.15 -1.60 17.86
C HIS A 104 -3.54 -1.09 17.46
N ARG A 105 -3.83 0.20 17.70
CA ARG A 105 -5.08 0.84 17.26
C ARG A 105 -5.21 0.82 15.74
N ALA A 106 -4.14 1.14 15.02
CA ALA A 106 -4.14 1.11 13.56
C ALA A 106 -4.34 -0.30 13.03
N THR A 107 -3.77 -1.32 13.70
CA THR A 107 -3.90 -2.72 13.30
C THR A 107 -5.26 -3.34 13.56
N ASN A 108 -5.99 -2.86 14.56
CA ASN A 108 -7.32 -3.39 14.90
C ASN A 108 -8.45 -2.76 14.06
N THR A 109 -8.19 -1.60 13.43
CA THR A 109 -9.21 -0.84 12.69
C THR A 109 -9.29 -1.19 11.20
N LYS A 110 -8.27 -1.87 10.64
CA LYS A 110 -8.22 -2.31 9.23
C LYS A 110 -7.82 -3.78 9.21
N ASN A 111 -8.21 -4.55 8.20
CA ASN A 111 -7.71 -5.92 8.00
C ASN A 111 -6.31 -5.80 7.36
N ILE A 112 -5.25 -6.06 8.12
CA ILE A 112 -3.88 -5.49 7.94
C ILE A 112 -2.99 -6.21 6.94
N ASP A 113 -3.46 -7.27 6.28
CA ASP A 113 -2.63 -8.03 5.34
C ASP A 113 -2.11 -7.20 4.15
N SER A 114 -2.66 -6.00 3.94
CA SER A 114 -2.25 -5.04 2.90
C SER A 114 -1.35 -3.88 3.37
N MET A 115 -1.01 -3.77 4.67
CA MET A 115 -0.05 -2.75 5.09
C MET A 115 1.34 -3.13 4.58
N ASN A 116 1.82 -2.36 3.60
CA ASN A 116 3.20 -2.46 3.13
C ASN A 116 4.14 -2.19 4.31
N LYS A 117 4.71 -3.27 4.86
CA LYS A 117 5.63 -3.28 6.00
C LYS A 117 7.02 -2.71 5.64
N LYS A 118 7.10 -1.81 4.65
CA LYS A 118 8.26 -0.97 4.41
C LYS A 118 8.30 0.10 5.49
N ASN A 119 9.12 -0.11 6.50
CA ASN A 119 9.49 0.94 7.45
C ASN A 119 10.22 2.05 6.68
N VAL A 120 9.51 3.12 6.30
CA VAL A 120 10.12 4.23 5.59
C VAL A 120 10.70 5.20 6.61
N ALA A 121 12.01 5.06 6.85
CA ALA A 121 12.77 6.08 7.56
C ALA A 121 12.89 7.31 6.66
N ILE A 122 12.18 8.39 7.01
CA ILE A 122 12.33 9.66 6.32
C ILE A 122 13.52 10.37 6.96
N LYS A 123 14.66 10.36 6.26
CA LYS A 123 15.84 11.15 6.59
C LYS A 123 15.72 12.48 5.85
N ILE A 124 15.43 13.57 6.58
CA ILE A 124 15.51 14.92 6.02
C ILE A 124 16.84 15.50 6.49
N GLY A 125 17.84 15.43 5.61
CA GLY A 125 19.12 16.12 5.80
C GLY A 125 19.12 17.45 5.07
N TYR A 126 19.97 18.38 5.54
CA TYR A 126 20.19 19.71 4.96
C TYR A 126 20.48 19.72 3.45
N ASN A 127 20.84 18.58 2.85
CA ASN A 127 21.10 18.42 1.41
C ASN A 127 19.84 18.19 0.55
N ALA A 128 18.64 18.33 1.12
CA ALA A 128 17.38 18.40 0.36
C ALA A 128 16.80 19.83 0.36
N LEU A 129 17.63 20.83 0.64
CA LEU A 129 17.40 22.26 0.39
C LEU A 129 17.99 22.62 -0.97
#